data_AF-A0A8J6GDM7-F1
#
_entry.id   AF-A0A8J6GDM7-F1
#
_cell.length_a   1.000
_cell.length_b   1.000
_cell.length_c   1.000
_cell.angle_alpha   90.00
_cell.angle_beta   90.00
_cell.angle_gamma   90.00
#
_symmetry.space_group_name_H-M   'P 1'
#
loop_
_entity.id
_entity.type
_entity.pdbx_description
1 polymer ?
#
loop_
_entity_poly.entity_id
_entity_poly.type
_entity_poly.pdbx_seq_one_letter_code
_entity_poly.pdbx_strand_id
1 'polypeptide(L)'
;MENWLKMPKCQHITGTKCEFSLRAADIFTYTKFRVRAEKGKRTSSWNEVERFIPFQRAHIGPPGVRLEAEDKAIVVHISQPGEGGKMWAAETYNFKYQIVFWQKSSGVTFLEATGLASERCDCAGAGDPS
;
A
#
# COMPACT_ATOMS: atom_id res chain seq x y z
N MET A 1 -7.03 -33.66 -9.77
CA MET A 1 -6.84 -33.50 -8.31
C MET A 1 -6.39 -32.07 -8.09
N GLU A 2 -7.13 -31.26 -7.35
CA GLU A 2 -6.74 -29.86 -7.12
C GLU A 2 -5.54 -29.82 -6.17
N ASN A 3 -4.38 -29.40 -6.68
CA ASN A 3 -3.15 -29.26 -5.90
C ASN A 3 -3.15 -27.91 -5.17
N TRP A 4 -3.70 -27.91 -3.95
CA TRP A 4 -3.71 -26.74 -3.08
C TRP A 4 -2.32 -26.50 -2.45
N LEU A 5 -1.76 -25.30 -2.65
CA LEU A 5 -0.51 -24.90 -2.03
C LEU A 5 -0.76 -24.37 -0.61
N LYS A 6 -0.05 -24.92 0.38
CA LYS A 6 -0.09 -24.38 1.75
C LYS A 6 0.66 -23.06 1.81
N MET A 7 0.12 -22.11 2.57
CA MET A 7 0.79 -20.84 2.86
C MET A 7 1.39 -20.90 4.27
N PRO A 8 2.72 -21.12 4.43
CA PRO A 8 3.32 -21.41 5.73
C PRO A 8 3.04 -20.33 6.79
N LYS A 9 3.09 -19.05 6.40
CA LYS A 9 2.83 -17.91 7.29
C LYS A 9 1.36 -17.77 7.71
N CYS A 10 0.44 -18.46 7.04
CA CYS A 10 -1.00 -18.42 7.32
C CYS A 10 -1.52 -19.70 7.98
N GLN A 11 -0.64 -20.60 8.43
CA GLN A 11 -1.07 -21.82 9.11
C GLN A 11 -1.22 -21.57 10.61
N HIS A 12 -2.32 -22.03 11.19
CA HIS A 12 -2.58 -21.98 12.64
C HIS A 12 -2.42 -20.59 13.28
N ILE A 13 -2.78 -19.53 12.55
CA ILE A 13 -2.81 -18.16 13.08
C ILE A 13 -4.11 -17.91 13.87
N THR A 14 -4.03 -17.06 14.89
CA THR A 14 -5.20 -16.65 15.68
C THR A 14 -5.96 -15.46 15.08
N GLY A 15 -5.27 -14.65 14.26
CA GLY A 15 -5.86 -13.51 13.58
C GLY A 15 -6.65 -13.88 12.32
N THR A 16 -7.53 -12.99 11.89
CA THR A 16 -8.32 -13.12 10.65
C THR A 16 -7.62 -12.53 9.43
N LYS A 17 -6.41 -11.98 9.62
CA LYS A 17 -5.57 -11.41 8.57
C LYS A 17 -4.31 -12.25 8.42
N CYS A 18 -3.90 -12.51 7.19
CA CYS A 18 -2.62 -13.13 6.92
C CYS A 18 -1.82 -12.33 5.89
N GLU A 19 -0.54 -12.13 6.19
CA GLU A 19 0.43 -11.65 5.23
C GLU A 19 1.04 -12.82 4.46
N PHE A 20 0.84 -12.82 3.15
CA PHE A 20 1.38 -13.81 2.24
C PHE A 20 1.99 -13.15 1.01
N SER A 21 2.89 -13.88 0.37
CA SER A 21 3.51 -13.45 -0.88
C SER A 21 3.13 -14.45 -1.97
N LEU A 22 2.68 -13.92 -3.10
CA LEU A 22 2.40 -14.71 -4.30
C LEU A 22 3.62 -14.77 -5.20
N ARG A 23 3.67 -15.77 -6.10
CA ARG A 23 4.60 -15.74 -7.22
C ARG A 23 4.16 -14.66 -8.20
N ALA A 24 5.10 -14.08 -8.95
CA ALA A 24 4.80 -13.00 -9.90
C ALA A 24 3.70 -13.39 -10.90
N ALA A 25 3.71 -14.62 -11.40
CA ALA A 25 2.68 -15.12 -12.33
C ALA A 25 1.28 -15.25 -11.69
N ASP A 26 1.21 -15.58 -10.41
CA ASP A 26 -0.07 -15.78 -9.70
C ASP A 26 -0.77 -14.43 -9.39
N ILE A 27 -0.04 -13.30 -9.43
CA ILE A 27 -0.59 -11.96 -9.17
C ILE A 27 -1.56 -11.52 -10.27
N PHE A 28 -1.26 -11.87 -11.53
CA PHE A 28 -2.00 -11.45 -12.72
C PHE A 28 -2.94 -12.51 -13.28
N THR A 29 -3.12 -13.64 -12.57
CA THR A 29 -3.95 -14.75 -13.02
C THR A 29 -5.02 -15.11 -11.98
N TYR A 30 -6.08 -15.80 -12.41
CA TYR A 30 -7.14 -16.23 -11.51
C TYR A 30 -6.60 -17.18 -10.45
N THR A 31 -6.61 -16.71 -9.21
CA THR A 31 -6.19 -17.48 -8.04
C THR A 31 -7.40 -17.74 -7.15
N LYS A 32 -7.41 -18.92 -6.52
CA LYS A 32 -8.45 -19.34 -5.57
C LYS A 32 -7.82 -19.58 -4.20
N PHE A 33 -8.49 -19.10 -3.16
CA PHE A 33 -8.03 -19.26 -1.79
C PHE A 33 -9.05 -20.08 -0.99
N ARG A 34 -8.59 -20.72 0.08
CA ARG A 34 -9.45 -21.36 1.05
C ARG A 34 -8.90 -21.20 2.46
N VAL A 35 -9.81 -21.13 3.42
CA VAL A 35 -9.47 -21.05 4.84
C VAL A 35 -10.28 -22.08 5.62
N ARG A 36 -9.76 -22.50 6.76
CA ARG A 36 -10.52 -23.29 7.74
C ARG A 36 -10.14 -22.83 9.14
N ALA A 37 -11.04 -23.01 10.08
CA ALA A 37 -10.81 -22.72 11.49
C ALA A 37 -10.63 -24.01 12.28
N GLU A 38 -9.86 -23.94 13.36
CA GLU A 38 -9.61 -25.05 14.26
C GLU A 38 -9.93 -24.61 15.70
N LYS A 39 -10.61 -25.47 16.46
CA LYS A 39 -10.96 -25.24 17.87
C LYS A 39 -10.64 -26.51 18.67
N GLY A 40 -9.51 -26.53 19.35
CA GLY A 40 -8.98 -27.74 20.00
C GLY A 40 -8.76 -28.84 18.97
N LYS A 41 -9.39 -30.00 19.15
CA LYS A 41 -9.32 -31.12 18.20
C LYS A 41 -10.34 -31.05 17.05
N ARG A 42 -11.19 -30.02 17.01
CA ARG A 42 -12.23 -29.86 15.98
C ARG A 42 -11.73 -28.95 14.86
N THR A 43 -12.00 -29.32 13.62
CA THR A 43 -11.69 -28.52 12.42
C THR A 43 -12.98 -28.22 11.66
N SER A 44 -13.13 -26.99 11.15
CA SER A 44 -14.24 -26.65 10.25
C SER A 44 -14.07 -27.29 8.88
N SER A 45 -15.12 -27.26 8.07
CA SER A 45 -14.99 -27.40 6.62
C SER A 45 -14.11 -26.31 6.04
N TRP A 46 -13.54 -26.57 4.86
CA TRP A 46 -12.88 -25.54 4.07
C TRP A 46 -13.92 -24.55 3.56
N ASN A 47 -13.65 -23.26 3.77
CA ASN A 47 -14.39 -22.16 3.15
C ASN A 47 -13.54 -21.65 2.00
N GLU A 48 -14.05 -21.77 0.78
CA GLU A 48 -13.37 -21.35 -0.43
C GLU A 48 -13.93 -20.01 -0.89
N VAL A 49 -13.05 -19.12 -1.35
CA VAL A 49 -13.49 -17.88 -1.99
C VAL A 49 -13.65 -18.09 -3.48
N GLU A 50 -14.53 -17.30 -4.11
CA GLU A 50 -14.59 -17.22 -5.56
C GLU A 50 -13.22 -16.85 -6.13
N ARG A 51 -12.86 -17.43 -7.28
CA ARG A 51 -11.59 -17.12 -7.96
C ARG A 51 -11.54 -15.65 -8.36
N PHE A 52 -10.40 -15.01 -8.15
CA PHE A 52 -10.17 -13.61 -8.56
C PHE A 52 -8.72 -13.42 -8.99
N ILE A 53 -8.45 -12.35 -9.74
CA ILE A 53 -7.09 -11.92 -10.06
C ILE A 53 -6.61 -11.04 -8.90
N PRO A 54 -5.55 -11.44 -8.15
CA PRO A 54 -5.08 -10.68 -7.00
C PRO A 54 -4.80 -9.21 -7.29
N PHE A 55 -4.17 -8.91 -8.42
CA PHE A 55 -3.90 -7.53 -8.84
C PHE A 55 -5.15 -6.65 -8.93
N GLN A 56 -6.28 -7.20 -9.39
CA GLN A 56 -7.53 -6.45 -9.55
C GLN A 56 -8.29 -6.26 -8.23
N ARG A 57 -8.03 -7.10 -7.22
CA ARG A 57 -8.71 -7.06 -5.91
C ARG A 57 -7.86 -6.45 -4.80
N ALA A 58 -6.55 -6.38 -5.01
CA ALA A 58 -5.62 -5.77 -4.08
C ALA A 58 -5.92 -4.27 -3.95
N HIS A 59 -5.72 -3.76 -2.74
CA HIS A 59 -5.85 -2.34 -2.46
C HIS A 59 -4.45 -1.75 -2.28
N ILE A 60 -4.23 -0.57 -2.84
CA ILE A 60 -3.00 0.19 -2.68
C ILE A 60 -2.96 0.69 -1.24
N GLY A 61 -1.91 0.32 -0.49
CA GLY A 61 -1.67 0.81 0.86
C GLY A 61 -1.17 2.25 0.88
N PRO A 62 -1.04 2.88 2.06
CA PRO A 62 -0.45 4.21 2.17
C PRO A 62 1.00 4.21 1.65
N PRO A 63 1.45 5.29 1.00
CA PRO A 63 2.86 5.46 0.69
C PRO A 63 3.65 5.79 1.95
N GLY A 64 4.97 5.56 1.92
CA GLY A 64 5.85 6.18 2.91
C GLY A 64 6.09 7.64 2.54
N VAL A 65 6.13 8.52 3.54
CA VAL A 65 6.36 9.95 3.35
C VAL A 65 7.44 10.42 4.31
N ARG A 66 8.46 11.10 3.77
CA ARG A 66 9.49 11.79 4.54
C ARG A 66 9.55 13.25 4.09
N LEU A 67 9.56 14.16 5.05
CA LEU A 67 9.65 15.59 4.80
C LEU A 67 11.05 16.08 5.20
N GLU A 68 11.57 17.02 4.43
CA GLU A 68 12.84 17.70 4.68
C GLU A 68 12.62 19.21 4.54
N ALA A 69 13.02 19.96 5.56
CA ALA A 69 12.80 21.39 5.63
C ALA A 69 13.96 22.14 4.97
N GLU A 70 13.64 23.16 4.19
CA GLU A 70 14.57 24.14 3.66
C GLU A 70 14.10 25.56 4.03
N ASP A 71 14.93 26.57 3.81
CA ASP A 71 14.66 27.96 4.25
C ASP A 71 13.29 28.50 3.82
N LYS A 72 12.85 28.18 2.59
CA LYS A 72 11.58 28.65 2.01
C LYS A 72 10.82 27.54 1.28
N ALA A 73 11.16 26.29 1.55
CA ALA A 73 10.57 25.14 0.87
C ALA A 73 10.51 23.92 1.78
N ILE A 74 9.66 22.97 1.40
CA ILE A 74 9.64 21.63 1.98
C ILE A 74 9.89 20.65 0.83
N VAL A 75 10.89 19.79 1.00
CA VAL A 75 11.13 18.67 0.10
C VAL A 75 10.35 17.47 0.63
N VAL A 76 9.60 16.85 -0.27
CA VAL A 76 8.66 15.77 0.01
C VAL A 76 9.17 14.54 -0.70
N HIS A 77 9.60 13.56 0.08
CA HIS A 77 10.03 12.26 -0.43
C HIS A 77 8.90 11.25 -0.24
N ILE A 78 8.47 10.63 -1.33
CA ILE A 78 7.41 9.63 -1.32
C ILE A 78 8.01 8.28 -1.70
N SER A 79 7.86 7.29 -0.83
CA SER A 79 8.21 5.90 -1.14
C SER A 79 6.96 5.10 -1.55
N GLN A 80 7.17 4.17 -2.47
CA GLN A 80 6.08 3.39 -3.06
C GLN A 80 5.36 2.53 -2.00
N PRO A 81 4.02 2.38 -2.10
CA PRO A 81 3.30 1.43 -1.28
C PRO A 81 3.80 0.01 -1.48
N GLY A 82 3.93 -0.75 -0.38
CA GLY A 82 4.33 -2.16 -0.45
C GLY A 82 5.76 -2.39 -0.93
N GLU A 83 6.66 -1.46 -0.65
CA GLU A 83 8.10 -1.57 -0.90
C GLU A 83 8.67 -2.91 -0.39
N GLY A 84 9.47 -3.58 -1.24
CA GLY A 84 9.97 -4.94 -0.98
C GLY A 84 8.97 -6.07 -1.31
N GLY A 85 7.71 -5.74 -1.61
CA GLY A 85 6.69 -6.66 -2.08
C GLY A 85 6.68 -6.86 -3.60
N LYS A 86 5.97 -7.90 -4.07
CA LYS A 86 5.83 -8.22 -5.50
C LYS A 86 4.55 -7.69 -6.15
N MET A 87 3.56 -7.29 -5.34
CA MET A 87 2.22 -6.90 -5.82
C MET A 87 2.28 -5.75 -6.83
N TRP A 88 3.11 -4.76 -6.54
CA TRP A 88 3.19 -3.52 -7.32
C TRP A 88 4.51 -3.37 -8.08
N ALA A 89 5.33 -4.42 -8.15
CA ALA A 89 6.67 -4.34 -8.74
C ALA A 89 6.68 -4.00 -10.24
N ALA A 90 5.62 -4.36 -10.96
CA ALA A 90 5.43 -3.98 -12.36
C ALA A 90 4.90 -2.55 -12.55
N GLU A 91 4.36 -1.95 -11.49
CA GLU A 91 3.65 -0.67 -11.49
C GLU A 91 4.46 0.46 -10.84
N THR A 92 5.73 0.23 -10.50
CA THR A 92 6.59 1.18 -9.79
C THR A 92 6.59 2.58 -10.44
N TYR A 93 6.52 2.66 -11.76
CA TYR A 93 6.51 3.94 -12.50
C TYR A 93 5.11 4.50 -12.79
N ASN A 94 4.05 3.77 -12.42
CA ASN A 94 2.66 4.13 -12.72
C ASN A 94 1.94 4.76 -11.52
N PHE A 95 2.56 4.76 -10.33
CA PHE A 95 2.01 5.47 -9.19
C PHE A 95 2.00 6.98 -9.44
N LYS A 96 0.83 7.58 -9.21
CA LYS A 96 0.61 9.02 -9.22
C LYS A 96 0.14 9.43 -7.83
N TYR A 97 0.73 10.50 -7.31
CA TYR A 97 0.41 11.01 -5.99
C TYR A 97 -0.24 12.38 -6.10
N GLN A 98 -1.28 12.57 -5.29
CA GLN A 98 -1.88 13.87 -5.03
C GLN A 98 -1.42 14.29 -3.64
N ILE A 99 -0.74 15.44 -3.55
CA ILE A 99 -0.21 15.93 -2.28
C ILE A 99 -0.99 17.17 -1.86
N VAL A 100 -1.44 17.17 -0.60
CA VAL A 100 -2.23 18.25 -0.02
C VAL A 100 -1.48 18.81 1.19
N PHE A 101 -1.13 20.09 1.12
CA PHE A 101 -0.47 20.83 2.21
C PHE A 101 -1.39 21.86 2.85
N TRP A 102 -1.19 22.12 4.14
CA TRP A 102 -1.83 23.21 4.87
C TRP A 102 -0.93 23.69 6.01
N GLN A 103 -0.98 24.98 6.32
CA GLN A 103 -0.32 25.56 7.50
C GLN A 103 -1.36 25.73 8.62
N LYS A 104 -0.96 25.48 9.87
CA LYS A 104 -1.88 25.55 11.03
C LYS A 104 -2.35 26.98 11.36
N SER A 105 -1.55 27.99 11.03
CA SER A 105 -1.79 29.40 11.37
C SER A 105 -2.56 30.18 10.31
N SER A 106 -2.52 29.75 9.05
CA SER A 106 -3.37 30.30 8.00
C SER A 106 -4.60 29.39 7.88
N GLY A 107 -5.80 29.95 8.00
CA GLY A 107 -7.05 29.21 7.82
C GLY A 107 -7.30 28.71 6.40
N VAL A 108 -6.24 28.34 5.66
CA VAL A 108 -6.10 27.58 4.42
C VAL A 108 -5.02 28.21 3.55
N THR A 109 -4.09 27.39 3.05
CA THR A 109 -3.44 27.63 1.75
C THR A 109 -3.29 26.27 1.09
N PHE A 110 -4.21 25.95 0.17
CA PHE A 110 -4.18 24.70 -0.59
C PHE A 110 -3.15 24.83 -1.71
N LEU A 111 -2.11 24.02 -1.66
CA LEU A 111 -1.26 23.75 -2.81
C LEU A 111 -1.50 22.30 -3.19
N GLU A 112 -2.19 22.11 -4.32
CA GLU A 112 -2.35 20.80 -4.94
C GLU A 112 -1.15 20.59 -5.86
N ALA A 113 -0.24 19.71 -5.46
CA ALA A 113 0.87 19.29 -6.29
C ALA A 113 0.61 17.87 -6.79
N THR A 114 0.98 17.65 -8.06
CA THR A 114 1.01 16.32 -8.66
C THR A 114 2.43 16.02 -9.07
N GLY A 115 2.98 14.92 -8.59
CA GLY A 115 4.12 14.35 -9.27
C GLY A 115 4.73 13.12 -8.64
N LEU A 116 6.05 13.05 -8.82
CA LEU A 116 6.84 11.82 -8.74
C LEU A 116 7.57 11.73 -7.40
N ALA A 117 8.23 10.60 -7.14
CA ALA A 117 8.81 10.16 -5.86
C ALA A 117 9.62 11.19 -5.02
N SER A 118 9.99 12.35 -5.56
CA SER A 118 10.52 13.49 -4.81
C SER A 118 10.03 14.80 -5.43
N GLU A 119 9.37 15.64 -4.64
CA GLU A 119 8.94 16.98 -5.07
C GLU A 119 9.43 18.06 -4.10
N ARG A 120 9.78 19.23 -4.62
CA ARG A 120 10.09 20.42 -3.83
C ARG A 120 8.87 21.33 -3.88
N CYS A 121 8.28 21.62 -2.73
CA CYS A 121 7.17 22.55 -2.61
C CYS A 121 7.68 23.88 -2.07
N ASP A 122 7.61 24.93 -2.89
CA ASP A 122 7.97 26.28 -2.47
C ASP A 122 6.88 26.84 -1.53
N CYS A 123 7.29 27.26 -0.35
CA CYS A 123 6.43 27.94 0.62
C CYS A 123 6.41 29.45 0.29
N ALA A 124 5.91 29.83 -0.88
CA ALA A 124 5.73 31.24 -1.22
C ALA A 124 4.54 31.82 -0.42
N GLY A 125 4.83 32.45 0.72
CA GLY A 125 3.80 33.09 1.56
C GLY A 125 4.25 33.74 2.86
N ALA A 126 5.51 33.61 3.28
CA ALA A 126 6.04 34.39 4.40
C ALA A 126 6.67 35.68 3.87
N GLY A 127 5.93 36.79 3.92
CA GLY A 127 6.52 38.12 3.74
C GLY A 127 7.59 38.36 4.80
N ASP A 128 8.73 38.90 4.39
CA ASP A 128 9.83 39.33 5.27
C ASP A 128 9.28 40.28 6.35
N PRO A 129 9.46 40.00 7.65
CA PRO A 129 9.33 41.04 8.65
C PRO A 129 10.56 41.95 8.54
N SER A 130 10.26 43.21 8.22
CA SER A 130 11.21 44.33 8.11
C SER A 130 11.96 44.59 9.41
#